data_AF-A0A1B0B373-F1
#
_entry.id   AF-A0A1B0B373-F1
#
_cell.length_a   1.000
_cell.length_b   1.000
_cell.length_c   1.000
_cell.angle_alpha   90.00
_cell.angle_beta   90.00
_cell.angle_gamma   90.00
#
_symmetry.space_group_name_H-M   'P 1'
#
loop_
_entity.id
_entity.type
_entity.pdbx_description
1 polymer ?
#
loop_
_entity_poly.entity_id
_entity_poly.type
_entity_poly.pdbx_seq_one_letter_code
_entity_poly.pdbx_strand_id
1 'polypeptide(L)'
;MTSSSNVNSNLMDEFEEAFQNCLLSLTKLEANTGSTKEEIEFEAQKTIDRFIDVARQMEAFFLQKRFLVSTLKPDQLIKDENHDLRIEIQRKEALLNKHYSRLEEWKACLSDIQQNPSSLNRPVVGPVIPGAMGEGMPGTSAQGAPMGVGAATGLVIPQRSGMLPNMVGQMAQMAGQSSQQHLQNHKILQAQQMQQQLRMMGKLPK
;
A
#
# COMPACT_ATOMS: atom_id res chain seq x y z
N MET A 1 1.09 -30.50 17.40
CA MET A 1 0.55 -30.00 16.12
C MET A 1 -0.82 -30.61 15.94
N THR A 2 -1.90 -29.85 16.18
CA THR A 2 -3.27 -30.33 15.96
C THR A 2 -3.79 -29.57 14.76
N SER A 3 -3.93 -30.32 13.66
CA SER A 3 -4.65 -29.88 12.47
C SER A 3 -6.11 -30.24 12.69
N SER A 4 -6.96 -29.25 12.92
CA SER A 4 -8.42 -29.44 12.96
C SER A 4 -9.04 -28.42 12.01
N SER A 5 -8.87 -28.67 10.72
CA SER A 5 -9.30 -27.81 9.63
C SER A 5 -10.60 -28.27 8.96
N ASN A 6 -11.52 -28.97 9.65
CA ASN A 6 -12.75 -29.44 9.02
C ASN A 6 -13.95 -29.68 9.95
N VAL A 7 -14.13 -28.82 10.96
CA VAL A 7 -15.38 -28.74 11.75
C VAL A 7 -15.98 -27.33 11.63
N ASN A 8 -16.06 -26.85 10.38
CA ASN A 8 -16.90 -25.71 10.04
C ASN A 8 -18.29 -26.22 9.62
N SER A 9 -18.86 -27.19 10.35
CA SER A 9 -20.32 -27.19 10.49
C SER A 9 -20.64 -25.81 11.03
N ASN A 10 -21.27 -24.99 10.20
CA ASN A 10 -21.34 -23.55 10.35
C ASN A 10 -21.87 -23.23 11.75
N LEU A 11 -20.99 -22.78 12.66
CA LEU A 11 -21.32 -22.54 14.08
C LEU A 11 -22.51 -21.57 14.22
N MET A 12 -22.69 -20.72 13.20
CA MET A 12 -23.85 -19.86 13.01
C MET A 12 -25.15 -20.66 12.84
N ASP A 13 -25.15 -21.69 11.99
CA ASP A 13 -26.32 -22.53 11.73
C ASP A 13 -26.67 -23.36 12.98
N GLU A 14 -25.66 -23.86 13.71
CA GLU A 14 -25.85 -24.58 14.98
C GLU A 14 -26.39 -23.65 16.09
N PHE A 15 -25.94 -22.39 16.11
CA PHE A 15 -26.48 -21.38 17.02
C PHE A 15 -27.93 -21.03 16.69
N GLU A 16 -28.24 -20.85 15.40
CA GLU A 16 -29.59 -20.57 14.94
C GLU A 16 -30.55 -21.73 15.26
N GLU A 17 -30.12 -22.97 15.02
CA GLU A 17 -30.90 -24.16 15.38
C GLU A 17 -31.13 -24.26 16.90
N ALA A 18 -30.09 -24.06 17.72
CA ALA A 18 -30.22 -24.10 19.17
C ALA A 18 -31.14 -22.99 19.71
N PHE A 19 -31.11 -21.80 19.10
CA PHE A 19 -32.00 -20.70 19.42
C PHE A 19 -33.45 -21.04 19.07
N GLN A 20 -33.71 -21.54 17.87
CA GLN A 20 -35.04 -21.96 17.43
C GLN A 20 -35.61 -23.06 18.33
N ASN A 21 -34.81 -24.08 18.66
CA ASN A 21 -35.23 -25.17 19.54
C ASN A 21 -35.55 -24.70 20.97
N CYS A 22 -34.72 -23.80 21.53
CA CYS A 22 -34.98 -23.18 22.83
C CYS A 22 -36.29 -22.38 22.81
N LEU A 23 -36.51 -21.56 21.78
CA LEU A 23 -37.73 -20.77 21.64
C LEU A 23 -38.96 -21.66 21.48
N LEU A 24 -38.90 -22.69 20.64
CA LEU A 24 -39.99 -23.65 20.44
C LEU A 24 -40.33 -24.39 21.74
N SER A 25 -39.33 -24.81 22.53
CA SER A 25 -39.57 -25.47 23.81
C SER A 25 -40.27 -24.57 24.84
N LEU A 26 -40.11 -23.24 24.73
CA LEU A 26 -40.77 -22.27 25.62
C LEU A 26 -42.15 -21.81 25.11
N THR A 27 -42.44 -21.99 23.82
CA THR A 27 -43.62 -21.44 23.14
C THR A 27 -44.60 -22.49 22.64
N LYS A 28 -44.27 -23.78 22.70
CA LYS A 28 -45.22 -24.87 22.45
C LYS A 28 -46.41 -24.71 23.40
N LEU A 29 -47.56 -24.33 22.84
CA LEU A 29 -48.82 -24.23 23.56
C LEU A 29 -49.36 -25.65 23.78
N GLU A 30 -49.45 -26.06 25.05
CA GLU A 30 -50.05 -27.32 25.52
C GLU A 30 -51.49 -27.50 24.99
N ALA A 31 -51.63 -28.09 23.81
CA ALA A 31 -52.90 -28.53 23.27
C ALA A 31 -52.81 -30.04 23.01
N ASN A 32 -53.00 -30.82 24.08
CA ASN A 32 -53.34 -32.25 24.05
C ASN A 32 -52.20 -33.28 23.90
N THR A 33 -50.95 -32.94 24.23
CA THR A 33 -49.90 -33.95 24.41
C THR A 33 -49.98 -34.50 25.82
N GLY A 34 -50.14 -35.81 26.00
CA GLY A 34 -50.18 -36.48 27.32
C GLY A 34 -48.85 -36.45 28.09
N SER A 35 -48.02 -35.43 27.89
CA SER A 35 -46.73 -35.21 28.54
C SER A 35 -46.94 -34.63 29.93
N THR A 36 -46.11 -35.06 30.87
CA THR A 36 -46.17 -34.55 32.25
C THR A 36 -45.48 -33.19 32.35
N LYS A 37 -45.93 -32.35 33.29
CA LYS A 37 -45.34 -31.04 33.53
C LYS A 37 -43.81 -31.12 33.76
N GLU A 38 -43.34 -32.13 34.49
CA GLU A 38 -41.90 -32.34 34.71
C GLU A 38 -41.13 -32.64 33.42
N GLU A 39 -41.75 -33.34 32.46
CA GLU A 39 -41.13 -33.69 31.19
C GLU A 39 -40.93 -32.46 30.30
N ILE A 40 -41.91 -31.55 30.32
CA ILE A 40 -41.86 -30.26 29.60
C ILE A 40 -40.81 -29.34 30.21
N GLU A 41 -40.77 -29.24 31.54
CA GLU A 41 -39.76 -28.46 32.25
C GLU A 41 -38.34 -28.99 31.98
N PHE A 42 -38.18 -30.32 31.91
CA PHE A 42 -36.91 -30.94 31.57
C PHE A 42 -36.48 -30.69 30.11
N GLU A 43 -37.39 -30.79 29.14
CA GLU A 43 -37.11 -30.47 27.72
C GLU A 43 -36.70 -29.00 27.55
N ALA A 44 -37.40 -28.09 28.22
CA ALA A 44 -37.08 -26.66 28.23
C ALA A 44 -35.68 -26.40 28.80
N GLN A 45 -35.35 -26.99 29.95
CA GLN A 45 -34.02 -26.80 30.53
C GLN A 45 -32.91 -27.34 29.62
N LYS A 46 -33.12 -28.52 29.03
CA LYS A 46 -32.16 -29.14 28.11
C LYS A 46 -31.89 -28.26 26.88
N THR A 47 -32.92 -27.65 26.30
CA THR A 47 -32.75 -26.77 25.13
C THR A 47 -32.11 -25.44 25.49
N ILE A 48 -32.38 -24.90 26.69
CA ILE A 48 -31.72 -23.72 27.24
C ILE A 48 -30.22 -23.97 27.44
N ASP A 49 -29.85 -25.07 28.10
CA ASP A 49 -28.44 -25.41 28.36
C ASP A 49 -27.67 -25.56 27.03
N ARG A 50 -28.29 -26.24 26.05
CA ARG A 50 -27.71 -26.39 24.72
C ARG A 50 -27.51 -25.04 24.02
N PHE A 51 -28.47 -24.13 24.09
CA PHE A 51 -28.34 -22.79 23.53
C PHE A 51 -27.20 -22.01 24.19
N ILE A 52 -27.08 -22.06 25.52
CA ILE A 52 -26.00 -21.41 26.27
C ILE A 52 -24.63 -21.94 25.82
N ASP A 53 -24.49 -23.24 25.67
CA ASP A 53 -23.23 -23.85 25.25
C ASP A 53 -22.79 -23.42 23.85
N VAL A 54 -23.73 -23.36 22.89
CA VAL A 54 -23.43 -22.91 21.53
C VAL A 54 -23.16 -21.40 21.50
N ALA A 55 -23.90 -20.61 22.29
CA ALA A 55 -23.64 -19.17 22.44
C ALA A 55 -22.22 -18.89 22.95
N ARG A 56 -21.75 -19.65 23.95
CA ARG A 56 -20.38 -19.55 24.48
C ARG A 56 -19.34 -19.95 23.44
N GLN A 57 -19.60 -20.99 22.65
CA GLN A 57 -18.72 -21.35 21.54
C GLN A 57 -18.64 -20.24 20.49
N MET A 58 -19.77 -19.59 20.18
CA MET A 58 -19.81 -18.48 19.24
C MET A 58 -19.06 -17.24 19.77
N GLU A 59 -19.19 -16.92 21.05
CA GLU A 59 -18.38 -15.89 21.71
C GLU A 59 -16.88 -16.20 21.61
N ALA A 60 -16.47 -17.42 21.94
CA ALA A 60 -15.07 -17.86 21.87
C ALA A 60 -14.52 -17.78 20.44
N PHE A 61 -15.30 -18.17 19.45
CA PHE A 61 -14.95 -18.05 18.03
C PHE A 61 -14.66 -16.60 17.64
N PHE A 62 -15.56 -15.67 17.98
CA PHE A 62 -15.37 -14.26 17.66
C PHE A 62 -14.22 -13.62 18.44
N LEU A 63 -14.00 -14.01 19.69
CA LEU A 63 -12.82 -13.57 20.47
C LEU A 63 -11.52 -14.04 19.83
N GLN A 64 -11.46 -15.30 19.38
CA GLN A 64 -10.30 -15.85 18.68
C GLN A 64 -10.03 -15.11 17.36
N LYS A 65 -11.08 -14.87 16.56
CA LYS A 65 -10.97 -14.10 15.32
C LYS A 65 -10.49 -12.66 15.58
N ARG A 66 -11.04 -11.99 16.60
CA ARG A 66 -10.61 -10.65 17.00
C ARG A 66 -9.14 -10.62 17.42
N PHE A 67 -8.71 -11.58 18.22
CA PHE A 67 -7.31 -11.71 18.64
C PHE A 67 -6.36 -11.94 17.46
N LEU A 68 -6.76 -12.82 16.54
CA LEU A 68 -6.00 -13.08 15.32
C LEU A 68 -5.85 -11.81 14.48
N VAL A 69 -6.94 -11.05 14.29
CA VAL A 69 -6.90 -9.77 13.59
C VAL A 69 -5.99 -8.77 14.31
N SER A 70 -6.11 -8.60 15.63
CA SER A 70 -5.25 -7.66 16.37
C SER A 70 -3.76 -8.01 16.29
N THR A 71 -3.44 -9.30 16.23
CA THR A 71 -2.06 -9.78 16.15
C THR A 71 -1.49 -9.63 14.74
N LEU A 72 -2.29 -9.92 13.70
CA LEU A 72 -1.83 -9.91 12.31
C LEU A 72 -1.87 -8.52 11.65
N LYS A 73 -2.69 -7.60 12.15
CA LYS A 73 -2.83 -6.25 11.57
C LYS A 73 -1.51 -5.46 11.47
N PRO A 74 -0.61 -5.43 12.47
CA PRO A 74 0.68 -4.75 12.31
C PRO A 74 1.55 -5.38 11.23
N ASP A 75 1.62 -6.71 11.15
CA ASP A 75 2.41 -7.42 10.14
C ASP A 75 1.89 -7.18 8.72
N GLN A 76 0.56 -7.14 8.56
CA GLN A 76 -0.05 -6.90 7.26
C GLN A 76 0.22 -5.47 6.77
N LEU A 77 0.10 -4.48 7.65
CA LEU A 77 0.39 -3.09 7.31
C LEU A 77 1.85 -2.91 6.87
N ILE A 78 2.79 -3.52 7.60
CA ILE A 78 4.22 -3.49 7.22
C ILE A 78 4.46 -4.18 5.87
N LYS A 79 3.76 -5.28 5.57
CA LYS A 79 3.88 -5.97 4.28
C LYS A 79 3.38 -5.10 3.13
N ASP A 80 2.25 -4.42 3.31
CA ASP A 80 1.68 -3.53 2.32
C ASP A 80 2.61 -2.33 2.08
N GLU A 81 3.14 -1.70 3.13
CA GLU A 81 4.13 -0.63 3.01
C GLU A 81 5.43 -1.08 2.31
N ASN A 82 5.93 -2.28 2.64
CA ASN A 82 7.09 -2.85 1.96
C ASN A 82 6.83 -3.11 0.47
N HIS A 83 5.60 -3.51 0.12
CA HIS A 83 5.21 -3.71 -1.27
C HIS A 83 5.23 -2.38 -2.04
N ASP A 84 4.65 -1.33 -1.47
CA ASP A 84 4.64 0.00 -2.07
C ASP A 84 6.05 0.55 -2.26
N LEU A 85 6.93 0.39 -1.25
CA LEU A 85 8.33 0.80 -1.35
C LEU A 85 9.08 0.04 -2.46
N ARG A 86 8.81 -1.26 -2.64
CA ARG A 86 9.43 -2.04 -3.72
C ARG A 86 9.00 -1.55 -5.10
N ILE A 87 7.72 -1.24 -5.28
CA ILE A 87 7.20 -0.66 -6.52
C ILE A 87 7.87 0.70 -6.79
N GLU A 88 7.97 1.56 -5.78
CA GLU A 88 8.55 2.89 -5.95
C GLU A 88 10.05 2.82 -6.26
N ILE A 89 10.80 1.89 -5.64
CA ILE A 89 12.20 1.63 -6.00
C ILE A 89 12.30 1.21 -7.47
N GLN A 90 11.49 0.24 -7.90
CA GLN A 90 11.51 -0.24 -9.29
C GLN A 90 11.20 0.89 -10.29
N ARG A 91 10.24 1.76 -9.95
CA ARG A 91 9.91 2.93 -10.77
C ARG A 91 11.07 3.91 -10.86
N LYS A 92 11.77 4.16 -9.75
CA LYS A 92 12.95 5.04 -9.71
C LYS A 92 14.14 4.46 -10.48
N GLU A 93 14.38 3.15 -10.38
CA GLU A 93 15.40 2.45 -11.17
C GLU A 93 15.14 2.58 -12.69
N ALA A 94 13.89 2.40 -13.12
CA ALA A 94 13.51 2.59 -14.51
C ALA A 94 13.76 4.04 -14.99
N LEU A 95 13.47 5.02 -14.13
CA LEU A 95 13.72 6.43 -14.44
C LEU A 95 15.21 6.75 -14.53
N LEU A 96 16.01 6.23 -13.61
CA LEU A 96 17.47 6.37 -13.64
C LEU A 96 18.06 5.77 -14.92
N ASN A 97 17.64 4.56 -15.29
CA ASN A 97 18.10 3.90 -16.52
C ASN A 97 17.79 4.75 -17.76
N LYS A 98 16.59 5.36 -17.82
CA LYS A 98 16.23 6.27 -18.91
C LYS A 98 17.17 7.49 -18.96
N HIS A 99 17.51 8.07 -17.81
CA HIS A 99 18.43 9.21 -17.76
C HIS A 99 19.86 8.81 -18.12
N TYR A 100 20.35 7.66 -17.67
CA TYR A 100 21.67 7.16 -18.05
C TYR A 100 21.78 6.87 -19.55
N SER A 101 20.77 6.26 -20.15
CA SER A 101 20.72 6.05 -21.61
C SER A 101 20.81 7.37 -22.37
N ARG A 102 20.03 8.38 -21.96
CA ARG A 102 20.04 9.69 -22.60
C ARG A 102 21.38 10.40 -22.45
N LEU A 103 22.01 10.27 -21.29
CA LEU A 103 23.33 10.82 -21.03
C LEU A 103 24.41 10.17 -21.91
N GLU A 104 24.29 8.87 -22.18
CA GLU A 104 25.19 8.16 -23.08
C GLU A 104 25.00 8.61 -24.54
N GLU A 105 23.75 8.79 -25.01
CA GLU A 105 23.46 9.37 -26.32
C GLU A 105 24.12 10.76 -26.48
N TRP A 106 23.99 11.62 -25.47
CA TRP A 106 24.59 12.96 -25.51
C TRP A 106 26.12 12.93 -25.49
N LYS A 107 26.72 12.03 -24.72
CA LYS A 107 28.18 11.82 -24.76
C LYS A 107 28.64 11.37 -26.14
N ALA A 108 27.93 10.43 -26.76
CA ALA A 108 28.23 9.97 -28.10
C ALA A 108 28.18 11.14 -29.11
N CYS A 109 27.10 11.94 -29.10
CA CYS A 109 26.99 13.12 -29.96
C CYS A 109 28.13 14.13 -29.75
N LEU A 110 28.52 14.39 -28.50
CA LEU A 110 29.64 15.29 -28.21
C LEU A 110 30.98 14.73 -28.70
N SER A 111 31.20 13.43 -28.53
CA SER A 111 32.40 12.75 -29.04
C SER A 111 32.47 12.84 -30.57
N ASP A 112 31.36 12.62 -31.28
CA ASP A 112 31.30 12.70 -32.73
C ASP A 112 31.63 14.11 -33.25
N ILE A 113 31.13 15.15 -32.56
CA ILE A 113 31.43 16.55 -32.87
C ILE A 113 32.91 16.87 -32.64
N GLN A 114 33.49 16.38 -31.54
CA GLN A 114 34.91 16.59 -31.23
C GLN A 114 35.84 15.87 -32.21
N GLN A 115 35.46 14.67 -32.67
CA GLN A 115 36.24 13.87 -33.61
C GLN A 115 36.10 14.37 -35.06
N ASN A 116 34.99 15.01 -35.42
CA ASN A 116 34.77 15.57 -36.74
C ASN A 116 34.09 16.96 -36.68
N PRO A 117 34.84 18.04 -36.41
CA PRO A 117 34.31 19.39 -36.28
C PRO A 117 33.69 19.93 -37.59
N SER A 118 34.03 19.33 -38.74
CA SER A 118 33.42 19.60 -40.05
C SER A 118 31.95 19.14 -40.15
N SER A 119 31.48 18.29 -39.24
CA SER A 119 30.11 17.76 -39.23
C SER A 119 29.06 18.78 -38.73
N LEU A 120 29.48 19.86 -38.06
CA LEU A 120 28.59 20.88 -37.51
C LEU A 120 27.83 21.70 -38.57
N ASN A 121 28.27 21.64 -39.84
CA ASN A 121 27.72 22.41 -40.95
C ASN A 121 26.85 21.59 -41.90
N ARG A 122 26.50 20.34 -41.57
CA ARG A 122 25.57 19.56 -42.40
C ARG A 122 24.14 20.08 -42.20
N PRO A 123 23.44 20.54 -43.26
CA PRO A 123 22.01 20.84 -43.15
C PRO A 123 21.29 19.59 -42.68
N VAL A 124 20.45 19.70 -41.64
CA VAL A 124 19.54 18.63 -41.22
C VAL A 124 18.60 18.36 -42.40
N VAL A 125 18.93 17.37 -43.22
CA VAL A 125 18.00 16.82 -44.20
C VAL A 125 17.12 15.85 -43.42
N GLY A 126 15.83 16.14 -43.35
CA GLY A 126 14.83 15.30 -42.68
C GLY A 126 14.80 13.87 -43.23
N PRO A 127 14.05 12.95 -42.60
CA PRO A 127 14.10 11.53 -42.92
C PRO A 127 13.74 11.28 -44.38
N VAL A 128 14.68 10.72 -45.15
CA VAL A 128 14.40 10.21 -46.50
C VAL A 128 13.66 8.89 -46.35
N ILE A 129 12.41 8.85 -46.81
CA ILE A 129 11.59 7.64 -46.90
C ILE A 129 12.09 6.86 -48.14
N PRO A 130 12.65 5.65 -48.00
CA PRO A 130 13.08 4.87 -49.15
C PRO A 130 11.89 4.12 -49.74
N GLY A 131 11.42 4.54 -50.92
CA GLY A 131 10.42 3.79 -51.68
C GLY A 131 9.39 4.66 -52.40
N ALA A 132 9.81 5.33 -53.47
CA ALA A 132 8.91 5.79 -54.53
C ALA A 132 9.72 6.00 -55.81
N MET A 133 10.04 4.91 -56.50
CA MET A 133 10.26 4.97 -57.94
C MET A 133 8.87 5.08 -58.59
N GLY A 134 8.65 6.11 -59.41
CA GLY A 134 7.38 6.29 -60.11
C GLY A 134 7.31 7.61 -60.87
N GLU A 135 7.81 7.58 -62.10
CA GLU A 135 7.32 8.24 -63.32
C GLU A 135 6.64 9.63 -63.27
N GLY A 136 7.08 10.52 -64.17
CA GLY A 136 6.15 11.26 -65.01
C GLY A 136 5.98 12.78 -64.81
N MET A 137 6.63 13.53 -65.71
CA MET A 137 6.21 14.80 -66.32
C MET A 137 6.29 16.15 -65.56
N PRO A 138 6.53 17.28 -66.30
CA PRO A 138 6.76 18.62 -65.77
C PRO A 138 5.53 19.55 -65.89
N GLY A 139 5.52 20.58 -65.04
CA GLY A 139 4.88 21.87 -65.32
C GLY A 139 3.41 22.03 -64.93
N THR A 140 3.12 23.01 -64.07
CA THR A 140 2.23 24.18 -64.29
C THR A 140 1.60 24.71 -62.99
N SER A 141 1.67 26.04 -62.88
CA SER A 141 0.92 27.04 -62.08
C SER A 141 -0.27 26.65 -61.19
N ALA A 142 -0.28 27.16 -59.95
CA ALA A 142 -1.39 27.91 -59.31
C ALA A 142 -0.94 28.36 -57.90
N GLN A 143 -0.60 29.63 -57.66
CA GLN A 143 -1.45 30.72 -57.17
C GLN A 143 -2.22 30.42 -55.86
N GLY A 144 -1.75 31.02 -54.76
CA GLY A 144 -2.43 31.13 -53.47
C GLY A 144 -1.77 32.24 -52.63
N ALA A 145 -2.54 33.28 -52.32
CA ALA A 145 -2.14 34.61 -51.85
C ALA A 145 -1.79 34.67 -50.33
N PRO A 146 -1.30 35.84 -49.82
CA PRO A 146 -0.52 35.97 -48.59
C PRO A 146 -1.30 36.51 -47.39
N MET A 147 -0.89 36.14 -46.17
CA MET A 147 -1.24 36.73 -44.86
C MET A 147 -0.09 36.37 -43.91
N GLY A 148 0.51 37.22 -43.08
CA GLY A 148 0.29 38.62 -42.73
C GLY A 148 1.47 39.09 -41.87
N VAL A 149 1.73 40.39 -41.91
CA VAL A 149 2.77 41.10 -41.16
C VAL A 149 2.40 41.15 -39.66
N GLY A 150 3.34 40.83 -38.79
CA GLY A 150 3.17 40.90 -37.34
C GLY A 150 4.50 41.23 -36.64
N ALA A 151 4.57 42.45 -36.13
CA ALA A 151 5.75 43.11 -35.57
C ALA A 151 6.29 42.50 -34.26
N ALA A 152 7.59 42.76 -34.09
CA ALA A 152 8.41 42.83 -32.88
C ALA A 152 7.69 43.03 -31.53
N THR A 153 8.22 42.35 -30.49
CA THR A 153 8.50 42.79 -29.10
C THR A 153 8.97 41.54 -28.35
N GLY A 154 10.21 41.41 -27.87
CA GLY A 154 10.78 42.20 -26.79
C GLY A 154 10.69 41.42 -25.47
N LEU A 155 11.57 40.43 -25.25
CA LEU A 155 11.81 39.87 -23.90
C LEU A 155 13.32 39.65 -23.70
N VAL A 156 13.92 40.62 -23.03
CA VAL A 156 15.26 40.56 -22.44
C VAL A 156 15.19 39.61 -21.24
N ILE A 157 15.96 38.52 -21.29
CA ILE A 157 16.19 37.63 -20.15
C ILE A 157 17.39 38.22 -19.38
N PRO A 158 17.26 38.58 -18.08
CA PRO A 158 18.43 38.99 -17.33
C PRO A 158 19.20 37.74 -16.88
N GLN A 159 20.46 37.75 -17.27
CA GLN A 159 21.54 36.92 -16.74
C GLN A 159 21.62 37.05 -15.22
N ARG A 160 21.44 35.95 -14.47
CA ARG A 160 21.81 35.89 -13.05
C ARG A 160 22.92 34.87 -12.83
N SER A 161 24.13 35.42 -12.84
CA SER A 161 25.37 34.78 -12.39
C SER A 161 25.26 34.33 -10.92
N GLY A 162 25.96 33.24 -10.61
CA GLY A 162 25.83 32.48 -9.37
C GLY A 162 26.22 33.22 -8.08
N MET A 163 25.70 32.70 -6.96
CA MET A 163 26.22 32.92 -5.61
C MET A 163 25.68 31.85 -4.63
N LEU A 164 26.61 31.06 -4.10
CA LEU A 164 26.69 30.47 -2.74
C LEU A 164 25.94 29.15 -2.37
N PRO A 165 26.68 28.06 -2.01
CA PRO A 165 26.15 26.76 -1.55
C PRO A 165 25.80 26.63 -0.04
N ASN A 166 25.68 27.72 0.72
CA ASN A 166 25.84 27.62 2.18
C ASN A 166 24.55 27.39 3.01
N MET A 167 23.38 27.18 2.40
CA MET A 167 22.10 27.08 3.14
C MET A 167 21.66 25.63 3.40
N VAL A 168 22.21 24.63 2.69
CA VAL A 168 21.84 23.21 2.85
C VAL A 168 22.49 22.57 4.08
N GLY A 169 23.68 23.04 4.49
CA GLY A 169 24.40 22.49 5.65
C GLY A 169 23.74 22.78 7.01
N GLN A 170 23.06 23.92 7.14
CA GLN A 170 22.54 24.38 8.44
C GLN A 170 21.24 23.66 8.85
N MET A 171 20.46 23.14 7.89
CA MET A 171 19.25 22.36 8.18
C MET A 171 19.57 20.89 8.51
N ALA A 172 20.61 20.32 7.89
CA ALA A 172 21.03 18.94 8.15
C ALA A 172 21.58 18.74 9.58
N GLN A 173 22.21 19.78 10.16
CA GLN A 173 22.80 19.69 11.49
C GLN A 173 21.75 19.73 12.62
N MET A 174 20.58 20.34 12.39
CA MET A 174 19.48 20.38 13.37
C MET A 174 18.64 19.09 13.37
N ALA A 175 18.55 18.39 12.23
CA ALA A 175 17.86 17.10 12.13
C ALA A 175 18.63 15.93 12.77
N GLY A 176 19.96 16.01 12.84
CA GLY A 176 20.80 14.97 13.46
C GLY A 176 20.70 14.94 14.99
N GLN A 177 20.55 16.09 15.65
CA GLN A 177 20.49 16.17 17.11
C GLN A 177 19.17 15.68 17.71
N SER A 178 18.04 15.88 17.01
CA SER A 178 16.73 15.39 17.49
C SER A 178 16.61 13.87 17.43
N SER A 179 17.20 13.24 16.41
CA SER A 179 17.12 11.79 16.21
C SER A 179 17.85 11.01 17.31
N GLN A 180 19.02 11.49 17.76
CA GLN A 180 19.78 10.84 18.82
C GLN A 180 19.09 10.92 20.19
N GLN A 181 18.42 12.04 20.48
CA GLN A 181 17.67 12.23 21.73
C GLN A 181 16.38 11.39 21.78
N HIS A 182 15.74 11.17 20.62
CA HIS A 182 14.53 10.34 20.53
C HIS A 182 14.84 8.85 20.78
N LEU A 183 15.97 8.36 20.28
CA LEU A 183 16.40 6.98 20.48
C LEU A 183 16.79 6.71 21.94
N GLN A 184 17.40 7.69 22.60
CA GLN A 184 17.74 7.59 24.02
C GLN A 184 16.48 7.58 24.91
N ASN A 185 15.49 8.44 24.63
CA ASN A 185 14.20 8.42 25.32
C ASN A 185 13.45 7.08 25.12
N HIS A 186 13.49 6.51 23.92
CA HIS A 186 12.87 5.22 23.65
C HIS A 186 13.50 4.07 24.47
N LYS A 187 14.84 4.05 24.59
CA LYS A 187 15.53 3.06 25.43
C LYS A 187 15.19 3.21 26.92
N ILE A 188 15.10 4.43 27.43
CA ILE A 188 14.74 4.67 28.84
C ILE A 188 13.32 4.20 29.15
N LEU A 189 12.36 4.45 28.24
CA LEU A 189 10.98 4.01 28.44
C LEU A 189 10.88 2.48 28.44
N GLN A 190 11.57 1.81 27.52
CA GLN A 190 11.61 0.35 27.47
C GLN A 190 12.27 -0.25 28.72
N ALA A 191 13.36 0.35 29.21
CA ALA A 191 14.02 -0.07 30.44
C ALA A 191 13.12 0.13 31.68
N GLN A 192 12.37 1.23 31.73
CA GLN A 192 11.45 1.51 32.83
C GLN A 192 10.29 0.49 32.87
N GLN A 193 9.77 0.11 31.71
CA GLN A 193 8.72 -0.91 31.62
C GLN A 193 9.23 -2.29 32.06
N MET A 194 10.46 -2.64 31.71
CA MET A 194 11.10 -3.89 32.15
C MET A 194 11.30 -3.90 33.69
N GLN A 195 11.72 -2.78 34.28
CA GLN A 195 11.92 -2.68 35.72
C GLN A 195 10.61 -2.78 36.52
N GLN A 196 9.49 -2.30 35.95
CA GLN A 196 8.16 -2.50 36.54
C GLN A 196 7.73 -3.97 36.55
N GLN A 197 8.02 -4.73 35.49
CA GLN A 197 7.73 -6.16 35.46
C GLN A 197 8.52 -6.94 36.52
N LEU A 198 9.81 -6.61 36.72
CA LEU A 198 10.61 -7.25 37.78
C LEU A 198 10.12 -6.86 39.20
N ARG A 199 9.66 -5.62 39.40
CA ARG A 199 9.04 -5.20 40.68
C ARG A 199 7.73 -5.93 40.98
N MET A 200 6.97 -6.28 39.95
CA MET A 200 5.71 -7.04 40.09
C MET A 200 6.00 -8.53 40.38
N MET A 201 7.07 -9.09 39.82
CA MET A 201 7.49 -10.47 40.08
C MET A 201 8.17 -10.67 41.45
N GLY A 202 8.75 -9.60 42.03
CA GLY A 202 9.38 -9.63 43.36
C GLY A 202 8.44 -9.55 44.56
N LYS A 203 7.11 -9.44 44.34
CA LYS A 203 6.09 -9.36 45.40
C LYS A 203 5.28 -10.65 45.56
N LEU A 204 5.85 -11.82 45.28
CA LEU A 204 5.25 -13.07 45.74
C LEU A 204 5.49 -13.20 47.26
N PRO A 205 4.44 -13.25 48.09
CA PRO A 205 4.58 -13.70 49.46
C PRO A 205 5.02 -15.18 49.44
N LYS A 206 5.95 -15.53 50.33
CA LYS A 206 6.21 -16.93 50.69
C LYS A 206 5.02 -17.50 51.45
#